data_AF-A0A6N8SJC8-F1
#
_entry.id   AF-A0A6N8SJC8-F1
#
_cell.length_a   1.000
_cell.length_b   1.000
_cell.length_c   1.000
_cell.angle_alpha   90.00
_cell.angle_beta   90.00
_cell.angle_gamma   90.00
#
_symmetry.space_group_name_H-M   'P 1'
#
loop_
_entity.id
_entity.type
_entity.pdbx_description
1 polymer ?
#
loop_
_entity_poly.entity_id
_entity_poly.type
_entity_poly.pdbx_seq_one_letter_code
_entity_poly.pdbx_strand_id
1 'polypeptide(L)' 'MAHTNSEDDDLSSMEAVFEDIAARPWFDPEARYAFSVYIFEAFPGASFNAALHRELVESVARTKYAKKLERRGR' A
#
# COMPACT_ATOMS: atom_id res chain seq x y z
N MET A 1 6.59 -31.98 10.51
CA MET A 1 5.94 -31.13 9.49
C MET A 1 5.89 -29.73 10.10
N ALA A 2 6.77 -28.83 9.66
CA ALA A 2 6.85 -27.49 10.22
C ALA A 2 5.67 -26.66 9.67
N HIS A 3 4.65 -26.44 10.50
CA HIS A 3 3.65 -25.41 10.27
C HIS A 3 4.20 -24.14 10.90
N THR A 4 4.99 -23.40 10.15
CA THR A 4 5.47 -22.09 10.59
C THR A 4 5.36 -21.14 9.41
N ASN A 5 4.79 -19.97 9.67
CA ASN A 5 5.06 -18.70 8.98
C ASN A 5 4.05 -18.09 8.00
N SER A 6 2.78 -18.52 7.92
CA SER A 6 1.83 -17.82 7.03
C SER A 6 1.65 -16.33 7.38
N GLU A 7 1.58 -15.97 8.66
CA GLU A 7 1.34 -14.58 9.10
C GLU A 7 2.52 -13.62 8.83
N ASP A 8 3.74 -14.14 8.75
CA ASP A 8 4.97 -13.36 8.49
C ASP A 8 5.12 -13.07 6.99
N ASP A 9 4.67 -14.00 6.13
CA ASP A 9 4.64 -13.84 4.67
C ASP A 9 3.62 -12.78 4.24
N ASP A 10 2.46 -12.72 4.91
CA ASP A 10 1.43 -11.70 4.70
C ASP A 10 1.94 -10.29 5.04
N LEU A 11 2.61 -10.14 6.19
CA LEU A 11 3.14 -8.84 6.63
C LEU A 11 4.30 -8.38 5.73
N SER A 12 5.20 -9.30 5.36
CA SER A 12 6.28 -9.01 4.42
C SER A 12 5.75 -8.62 3.03
N SER A 13 4.71 -9.31 2.55
CA SER A 13 4.02 -8.96 1.30
C SER A 13 3.37 -7.57 1.35
N MET A 14 2.79 -7.21 2.49
CA MET A 14 2.19 -5.90 2.70
C MET A 14 3.23 -4.78 2.72
N GLU A 15 4.36 -5.00 3.38
CA GLU A 15 5.50 -4.09 3.37
C GLU A 15 6.05 -3.89 1.95
N ALA A 16 6.23 -4.98 1.18
CA ALA A 16 6.70 -4.91 -0.19
C ALA A 16 5.79 -4.08 -1.10
N VAL A 17 4.46 -4.24 -0.98
CA VAL A 17 3.48 -3.43 -1.74
C VAL A 17 3.52 -1.96 -1.31
N PHE A 18 3.63 -1.72 0.00
CA PHE A 18 3.76 -0.36 0.54
C PHE A 18 5.01 0.33 0.00
N GLU A 19 6.17 -0.32 0.05
CA GLU A 19 7.42 0.24 -0.43
C GLU A 19 7.43 0.46 -1.94
N ASP A 20 6.91 -0.48 -2.74
CA ASP A 20 6.80 -0.34 -4.20
C ASP A 20 5.95 0.86 -4.60
N ILE A 21 4.82 1.09 -3.91
CA ILE A 21 3.92 2.20 -4.18
C ILE A 21 4.52 3.51 -3.67
N ALA A 22 5.07 3.50 -2.46
CA ALA A 22 5.61 4.70 -1.83
C ALA A 22 6.93 5.18 -2.47
N ALA A 23 7.62 4.32 -3.22
CA ALA A 23 8.77 4.68 -4.06
C ALA A 23 8.39 5.34 -5.40
N ARG A 24 7.10 5.32 -5.78
CA ARG A 24 6.67 5.90 -7.07
C ARG A 24 6.80 7.42 -7.05
N PRO A 25 7.21 8.03 -8.18
CA PRO A 25 7.46 9.49 -8.24
C PRO A 25 6.21 10.34 -8.00
N TRP A 26 5.03 9.78 -8.28
CA TRP A 26 3.74 10.43 -8.06
C TRP A 26 3.26 10.34 -6.61
N PHE A 27 3.81 9.42 -5.80
CA PHE A 27 3.38 9.23 -4.42
C PHE A 27 3.88 10.37 -3.53
N ASP A 28 3.02 10.84 -2.64
CA ASP A 28 3.32 11.91 -1.70
C ASP A 28 4.10 11.37 -0.49
N PRO A 29 5.34 11.81 -0.24
CA PRO A 29 6.17 11.25 0.84
C PRO A 29 5.60 11.54 2.24
N GLU A 30 4.82 12.61 2.42
CA GLU A 30 4.18 12.94 3.70
C GLU A 30 2.99 12.02 3.97
N ALA A 31 2.37 11.47 2.92
CA ALA A 31 1.28 10.51 3.02
C ALA A 31 1.70 9.09 3.41
N ARG A 32 3.01 8.78 3.56
CA ARG A 32 3.50 7.42 3.90
C ARG A 32 2.83 6.85 5.15
N TYR A 33 2.74 7.63 6.23
CA TYR A 33 2.11 7.19 7.47
C TYR A 33 0.60 6.95 7.31
N ALA A 34 -0.10 7.88 6.67
CA ALA A 34 -1.54 7.73 6.44
C ALA A 34 -1.86 6.54 5.52
N PHE A 35 -0.99 6.28 4.55
CA PHE A 35 -1.11 5.15 3.64
C PHE A 35 -0.84 3.82 4.34
N SER A 36 0.18 3.70 5.19
CA SER A 36 0.43 2.47 5.95
C SER A 36 -0.76 2.13 6.85
N VAL A 37 -1.31 3.12 7.57
CA VAL A 37 -2.51 2.93 8.41
C VAL A 37 -3.68 2.44 7.56
N TYR A 38 -3.92 3.04 6.38
CA TYR A 38 -4.96 2.60 5.48
C TYR A 38 -4.81 1.13 5.04
N ILE A 39 -3.60 0.67 4.70
CA ILE A 39 -3.40 -0.72 4.27
C ILE A 39 -3.70 -1.68 5.45
N PHE A 40 -3.24 -1.36 6.66
CA PHE A 40 -3.55 -2.17 7.84
C PHE A 40 -5.05 -2.20 8.16
N GLU A 41 -5.76 -1.08 8.04
CA GLU A 41 -7.21 -1.02 8.29
C GLU A 41 -8.05 -1.65 7.17
N ALA A 42 -7.59 -1.56 5.90
CA ALA A 42 -8.29 -2.10 4.75
C ALA A 42 -8.20 -3.64 4.66
N PHE A 43 -7.15 -4.22 5.23
CA PHE A 43 -6.92 -5.67 5.24
C PHE A 43 -6.75 -6.20 6.67
N PRO A 44 -7.81 -6.19 7.49
CA PRO A 44 -7.76 -6.73 8.83
C PRO A 44 -7.70 -8.26 8.79
N GLY A 45 -6.53 -8.83 9.06
CA GLY A 45 -6.27 -10.27 9.11
C GLY A 45 -5.30 -10.76 8.02
N ALA A 46 -4.66 -11.91 8.26
CA ALA A 46 -3.67 -12.58 7.40
C ALA A 46 -4.28 -13.08 6.07
N SER A 47 -4.84 -12.18 5.29
CA SER A 47 -5.46 -12.44 3.99
C SER A 47 -4.98 -11.42 2.96
N PHE A 48 -3.86 -10.76 3.23
CA PHE A 48 -3.32 -9.76 2.32
C PHE A 48 -2.59 -10.48 1.18
N ASN A 49 -3.28 -10.64 0.06
CA ASN A 49 -2.66 -11.17 -1.14
C ASN A 49 -2.09 -10.03 -2.00
N ALA A 50 -0.77 -9.84 -1.99
CA ALA A 50 -0.11 -8.81 -2.78
C ALA A 50 -0.44 -8.90 -4.29
N ALA A 51 -0.58 -10.11 -4.85
CA ALA A 51 -0.89 -10.27 -6.27
C ALA A 51 -2.31 -9.81 -6.63
N LEU A 52 -3.28 -9.98 -5.73
CA LEU A 52 -4.68 -9.59 -5.95
C LEU A 52 -4.95 -8.14 -5.52
N HIS A 53 -4.31 -7.68 -4.45
CA HIS A 53 -4.63 -6.40 -3.82
C HIS A 53 -3.74 -5.25 -4.27
N ARG A 54 -2.57 -5.51 -4.86
CA ARG A 54 -1.65 -4.43 -5.31
C ARG A 54 -2.33 -3.42 -6.23
N GLU A 55 -3.09 -3.88 -7.23
CA GLU A 55 -3.78 -2.98 -8.17
C GLU A 55 -4.84 -2.11 -7.47
N LEU A 56 -5.58 -2.70 -6.53
CA LEU A 56 -6.57 -1.98 -5.73
C LEU A 56 -5.89 -0.92 -4.84
N VAL A 57 -4.83 -1.32 -4.12
CA VAL A 57 -4.08 -0.44 -3.23
C VAL A 57 -3.41 0.69 -4.01
N GLU A 58 -2.83 0.41 -5.18
CA GLU A 58 -2.21 1.42 -6.06
C GLU A 58 -3.25 2.43 -6.57
N SER A 59 -4.43 1.96 -6.97
CA SER A 59 -5.52 2.84 -7.44
C SER A 59 -6.00 3.80 -6.35
N VAL A 60 -6.16 3.31 -5.12
CA VAL A 60 -6.50 4.15 -3.96
C VAL A 60 -5.37 5.11 -3.64
N ALA A 61 -4.13 4.62 -3.63
CA ALA A 61 -2.96 5.44 -3.37
C ALA A 61 -2.82 6.58 -4.38
N ARG A 62 -3.06 6.32 -5.65
CA ARG A 62 -3.03 7.34 -6.70
C ARG A 62 -4.14 8.38 -6.54
N THR A 63 -5.27 7.99 -5.97
CA THR A 63 -6.43 8.88 -5.79
C THR A 63 -6.31 9.72 -4.52
N LYS A 64 -5.76 9.15 -3.44
CA LYS A 64 -5.77 9.73 -2.08
C LYS A 64 -4.41 10.25 -1.63
N TYR A 65 -3.33 9.62 -2.08
CA TYR A 65 -1.96 9.81 -1.60
C TYR A 65 -0.98 10.17 -2.73
N ALA A 66 -1.47 10.41 -3.95
CA ALA A 66 -0.64 11.04 -4.96
C ALA A 66 -0.39 12.50 -4.58
N LYS A 67 0.82 12.98 -4.86
CA LYS A 67 1.13 14.41 -4.86
C LYS A 67 0.01 15.08 -5.63
N LYS A 68 -0.71 16.00 -4.97
CA LYS A 68 -1.65 16.86 -5.68
C LYS A 68 -0.83 17.55 -6.75
N LEU A 69 -0.95 17.08 -7.99
CA LEU A 69 -0.66 17.89 -9.15
C LEU A 69 -1.61 19.06 -8.97
N GLU A 70 -1.10 20.16 -8.43
CA GLU A 70 -1.81 21.43 -8.44
C GLU A 70 -2.37 21.54 -9.85
N ARG A 71 -3.70 21.48 -9.98
CA ARG A 71 -4.36 21.93 -11.19
C ARG A 71 -4.17 23.44 -11.24
N ARG A 72 -2.93 23.89 -11.45
CA ARG A 72 -2.61 25.24 -11.86
C ARG A 72 -2.87 25.31 -13.36
N GLY A 73 -3.93 26.04 -13.70
CA GLY A 73 -4.05 26.68 -14.99
C GLY A 73 -5.14 26.13 -15.89
N ARG A 74 -6.36 26.62 -15.71
CA ARG A 74 -6.99 27.42 -16.76
C ARG A 74 -8.04 28.37 -16.18
#